data_AF-A0A5C3KNP7-F1
#
_entry.id   AF-A0A5C3KNP7-F1
#
_cell.length_a   1.000
_cell.length_b   1.000
_cell.length_c   1.000
_cell.angle_alpha   90.00
_cell.angle_beta   90.00
_cell.angle_gamma   90.00
#
_symmetry.space_group_name_H-M   'P 1'
#
loop_
_entity.id
_entity.type
_entity.pdbx_description
1 polymer ?
#
loop_
_entity_poly.entity_id
_entity_poly.type
_entity_poly.pdbx_seq_one_letter_code
_entity_poly.pdbx_strand_id
1 'polypeptide(L)'
;MPVTIQRAKNRSAWFILMGTVVLFVLISMYNVLEFYQYALEFGVHSQLPRVPISHYFARKDWRSPAESFIFYLIVWTADALIIYRCYIVWQRSWKVVILPCLLLLVSIGTNSAILAWRIDRTTLTWKQLGPIVASNYPVNIALNCITTGLISFHIWRGHVASRKAGLMSAGVNLSTVLRIVIESASIYTVQQFILLVISYLGHPAQFLFFGPVVSSIGIVFLLVVIRTHAAQSSATAGLIVIPTLSQAQLQSQSHTTMSRNS
;
A
#
# COMPACT_ATOMS: atom_id res chain seq x y z
N MET A 1 26.24 11.75 13.83
CA MET A 1 25.69 10.42 13.51
C MET A 1 26.73 9.64 12.72
N PRO A 2 27.00 8.35 13.02
CA PRO A 2 28.06 7.60 12.34
C PRO A 2 27.64 7.21 10.91
N VAL A 3 28.59 7.32 9.97
CA VAL A 3 28.43 7.16 8.51
C VAL A 3 27.82 5.81 8.09
N THR A 4 27.97 4.78 8.92
CA THR A 4 27.37 3.45 8.72
C THR A 4 25.84 3.45 8.79
N ILE A 5 25.25 4.24 9.69
CA ILE A 5 23.78 4.35 9.83
C ILE A 5 23.17 5.09 8.64
N GLN A 6 23.88 6.10 8.12
CA GLN A 6 23.45 6.87 6.95
C GLN A 6 23.46 6.03 5.66
N ARG A 7 24.48 5.17 5.49
CA ARG A 7 24.54 4.21 4.37
C ARG A 7 23.43 3.15 4.44
N ALA A 8 23.09 2.67 5.63
CA ALA A 8 21.99 1.72 5.82
C ALA A 8 20.61 2.36 5.50
N LYS A 9 20.39 3.61 5.92
CA LYS A 9 19.19 4.39 5.60
C LYS A 9 19.05 4.63 4.09
N ASN A 10 20.14 4.96 3.40
CA ASN A 10 20.14 5.18 1.94
C ASN A 10 19.83 3.89 1.16
N ARG A 11 20.36 2.72 1.58
CA ARG A 11 20.02 1.45 0.93
C ARG A 11 18.54 1.11 1.06
N SER A 12 17.94 1.29 2.24
CA SER A 12 16.50 1.04 2.43
C SER A 12 15.61 1.96 1.59
N ALA A 13 16.00 3.23 1.44
CA ALA A 13 15.27 4.18 0.61
C ALA A 13 15.31 3.80 -0.87
N TRP A 14 16.47 3.36 -1.37
CA TRP A 14 16.62 2.86 -2.74
C TRP A 14 15.73 1.65 -3.04
N PHE A 15 15.64 0.67 -2.13
CA PHE A 15 14.75 -0.48 -2.31
C PHE A 15 13.27 -0.06 -2.40
N ILE A 16 12.83 0.89 -1.57
CA ILE A 16 11.46 1.42 -1.62
C ILE A 16 11.20 2.16 -2.92
N LEU A 17 12.16 2.95 -3.40
CA LEU A 17 12.06 3.66 -4.68
C LEU A 17 11.96 2.69 -5.85
N MET A 18 12.85 1.68 -5.91
CA MET A 18 12.79 0.67 -6.96
C MET A 18 11.46 -0.08 -6.95
N GLY A 19 10.97 -0.49 -5.77
CA GLY A 19 9.66 -1.12 -5.65
C GLY A 19 8.50 -0.24 -6.09
N THR A 20 8.56 1.06 -5.78
CA THR A 20 7.56 2.04 -6.22
C THR A 20 7.55 2.22 -7.74
N VAL A 21 8.73 2.27 -8.36
CA VAL A 21 8.87 2.35 -9.82
C VAL A 21 8.32 1.07 -10.49
N VAL A 22 8.64 -0.10 -9.93
CA VAL A 22 8.11 -1.38 -10.43
C VAL A 22 6.59 -1.40 -10.35
N LEU A 23 5.99 -1.00 -9.22
CA LEU A 23 4.54 -0.90 -9.09
C LEU A 23 3.93 0.06 -10.11
N PHE A 24 4.53 1.24 -10.30
CA PHE A 24 4.05 2.22 -11.26
C PHE A 24 4.04 1.66 -12.69
N VAL A 25 5.11 0.97 -13.10
CA VAL A 25 5.20 0.32 -14.41
C VAL A 25 4.14 -0.78 -14.56
N LEU A 26 3.99 -1.64 -13.56
CA LEU A 26 3.00 -2.73 -13.59
C LEU A 26 1.56 -2.20 -13.65
N ILE A 27 1.23 -1.19 -12.84
CA ILE A 27 -0.09 -0.54 -12.84
C ILE A 27 -0.36 0.12 -14.19
N SER A 28 0.63 0.81 -14.75
CA SER A 28 0.50 1.44 -16.08
C SER A 28 0.25 0.38 -17.16
N MET A 29 1.01 -0.71 -17.13
CA MET A 29 0.86 -1.83 -18.07
C MET A 29 -0.53 -2.48 -17.96
N TYR A 30 -1.02 -2.70 -16.74
CA TYR A 30 -2.36 -3.24 -16.50
C TYR A 30 -3.45 -2.33 -17.08
N ASN A 31 -3.40 -1.02 -16.79
CA ASN A 31 -4.40 -0.07 -17.29
C ASN A 31 -4.38 0.03 -18.83
N VAL A 32 -3.20 -0.02 -19.45
CA VAL A 32 -3.08 -0.01 -20.92
C VAL A 32 -3.70 -1.26 -21.53
N LEU A 33 -3.46 -2.44 -20.94
CA LEU A 33 -4.06 -3.69 -21.40
C LEU A 33 -5.58 -3.66 -21.26
N GLU A 34 -6.09 -3.23 -20.10
CA GLU A 34 -7.52 -3.14 -19.83
C GLU A 34 -8.20 -2.17 -20.82
N PHE A 35 -7.61 -0.99 -21.03
CA PHE A 35 -8.13 -0.02 -21.99
C PHE A 35 -8.11 -0.55 -23.44
N TYR A 36 -7.03 -1.23 -23.82
CA TYR A 36 -6.91 -1.85 -25.14
C TYR A 36 -7.97 -2.94 -25.35
N GLN A 37 -8.28 -3.74 -24.31
CA GLN A 37 -9.34 -4.73 -24.37
C GLN A 37 -10.71 -4.08 -24.53
N TYR A 38 -11.04 -3.08 -23.72
CA TYR A 38 -12.30 -2.34 -23.86
C TYR A 38 -12.45 -1.72 -25.26
N ALA A 39 -11.38 -1.15 -25.82
CA ALA A 39 -11.40 -0.55 -27.15
C ALA A 39 -11.67 -1.58 -28.26
N LEU A 40 -11.04 -2.75 -28.19
CA LEU A 40 -11.26 -3.83 -29.16
C LEU A 40 -12.68 -4.39 -29.06
N GLU A 41 -13.20 -4.56 -27.86
CA GLU A 41 -14.55 -5.10 -27.67
C GLU A 41 -15.63 -4.16 -28.19
N PHE A 42 -15.49 -2.86 -27.90
CA PHE A 42 -16.39 -1.82 -28.39
C PHE A 42 -16.29 -1.64 -29.92
N GLY A 43 -15.08 -1.76 -30.48
CA GLY A 43 -14.84 -1.63 -31.92
C GLY A 43 -15.39 -2.78 -32.75
N VAL A 44 -15.25 -4.03 -32.27
CA VAL A 44 -15.67 -5.24 -33.02
C VAL A 44 -17.18 -5.53 -32.89
N HIS A 45 -17.81 -5.16 -31.78
CA HIS A 45 -19.22 -5.51 -31.51
C HIS A 45 -20.19 -4.31 -31.58
N SER A 46 -19.82 -3.24 -32.28
CA SER A 46 -20.61 -2.01 -32.45
C SER A 46 -22.00 -2.19 -33.07
N GLN A 47 -22.35 -3.40 -33.55
CA GLN A 47 -23.61 -3.74 -34.21
C GLN A 47 -24.56 -4.63 -33.38
N LEU A 48 -24.18 -5.06 -32.16
CA LEU A 48 -25.01 -5.95 -31.34
C LEU A 48 -25.70 -5.18 -30.19
N PRO A 49 -27.05 -5.20 -30.08
CA PRO A 49 -27.80 -4.47 -29.05
C PRO A 49 -27.51 -4.90 -27.60
N ARG A 50 -26.75 -5.97 -27.41
CA ARG A 50 -26.35 -6.52 -26.11
C ARG A 50 -24.94 -7.06 -26.27
N VAL A 51 -23.93 -6.35 -25.79
CA VAL A 51 -22.61 -6.93 -25.53
C VAL A 51 -22.73 -7.77 -24.25
N PRO A 52 -22.74 -9.12 -24.33
CA PRO A 52 -22.87 -9.93 -23.14
C PRO A 52 -21.53 -9.90 -22.42
N ILE A 53 -21.52 -9.48 -21.15
CA ILE A 53 -20.39 -9.54 -20.21
C ILE A 53 -19.79 -10.97 -20.14
N SER A 54 -20.55 -11.99 -20.59
CA SER A 54 -20.08 -13.37 -20.72
C SER A 54 -19.03 -13.60 -21.81
N HIS A 55 -18.90 -12.74 -22.84
CA HIS A 55 -17.85 -12.87 -23.87
C HIS A 55 -16.46 -12.51 -23.35
N TYR A 56 -16.37 -11.61 -22.35
CA TYR A 56 -15.15 -11.33 -21.56
C TYR A 56 -14.59 -12.63 -20.94
N PHE A 57 -15.50 -13.50 -20.50
CA PHE A 57 -15.17 -14.77 -19.87
C PHE A 57 -15.21 -15.96 -20.83
N ALA A 58 -15.58 -15.81 -22.10
CA ALA A 58 -15.62 -16.92 -23.05
C ALA A 58 -14.34 -17.02 -23.90
N ARG A 59 -13.45 -16.00 -23.82
CA ARG A 59 -12.23 -15.97 -24.61
C ARG A 59 -11.17 -16.89 -24.03
N LYS A 60 -10.68 -17.82 -24.85
CA LYS A 60 -9.49 -18.67 -24.62
C LYS A 60 -8.18 -17.95 -25.01
N ASP A 61 -8.23 -16.63 -25.21
CA ASP A 61 -7.05 -15.87 -25.59
C ASP A 61 -6.10 -15.75 -24.40
N TRP A 62 -4.80 -15.87 -24.67
CA TRP A 62 -3.70 -15.75 -23.71
C TRP A 62 -3.69 -14.43 -22.91
N ARG A 63 -4.45 -13.43 -23.36
CA ARG A 63 -4.54 -12.08 -22.78
C ARG A 63 -5.25 -12.06 -21.42
N SER A 64 -6.35 -12.81 -21.26
CA SER A 64 -7.10 -12.86 -20.00
C SER A 64 -6.30 -13.43 -18.80
N PRO A 65 -5.58 -14.57 -18.94
CA PRO A 65 -4.71 -15.04 -17.87
C PRO A 65 -3.49 -14.12 -17.66
N ALA A 66 -2.96 -13.49 -18.71
CA ALA A 66 -1.86 -12.53 -18.59
C ALA A 66 -2.25 -11.30 -17.74
N GLU A 67 -3.44 -10.73 -17.95
CA GLU A 67 -3.94 -9.62 -17.12
C GLU A 67 -4.15 -10.01 -15.67
N SER A 68 -4.73 -11.19 -15.44
CA SER A 68 -4.90 -11.72 -14.09
C SER A 68 -3.54 -11.90 -13.39
N PHE A 69 -2.53 -12.37 -14.12
CA PHE A 69 -1.17 -12.49 -13.59
C PHE A 69 -0.56 -11.13 -13.22
N ILE A 70 -0.69 -10.13 -14.08
CA ILE A 70 -0.19 -8.77 -13.82
C ILE A 70 -0.91 -8.15 -12.62
N PHE A 71 -2.22 -8.34 -12.52
CA PHE A 71 -3.01 -7.92 -11.36
C PHE A 71 -2.46 -8.50 -10.06
N TYR A 72 -2.23 -9.81 -10.01
CA TYR A 72 -1.69 -10.46 -8.80
C TYR A 72 -0.26 -10.02 -8.50
N LEU A 73 0.58 -9.78 -9.51
CA LEU A 73 1.91 -9.21 -9.32
C LEU A 73 1.86 -7.82 -8.70
N ILE A 74 0.90 -6.97 -9.10
CA ILE A 74 0.70 -5.64 -8.50
C ILE A 74 0.34 -5.78 -7.02
N VAL A 75 -0.64 -6.63 -6.70
CA VAL A 75 -1.10 -6.84 -5.32
C VAL A 75 0.05 -7.37 -4.45
N TRP A 76 0.73 -8.44 -4.88
CA TRP A 76 1.82 -9.03 -4.12
C TRP A 76 3.00 -8.06 -3.92
N THR A 77 3.34 -7.28 -4.95
CA THR A 77 4.41 -6.28 -4.83
C THR A 77 4.01 -5.15 -3.88
N ALA A 78 2.76 -4.69 -3.93
CA ALA A 78 2.24 -3.66 -3.04
C ALA A 78 2.25 -4.12 -1.58
N ASP A 79 1.71 -5.30 -1.30
CA ASP A 79 1.69 -5.87 0.04
C ASP A 79 3.12 -6.12 0.56
N ALA A 80 4.01 -6.66 -0.27
CA ALA A 80 5.40 -6.89 0.10
C ALA A 80 6.13 -5.59 0.47
N LEU A 81 5.91 -4.49 -0.27
CA LEU A 81 6.50 -3.19 0.07
C LEU A 81 5.95 -2.61 1.36
N ILE A 82 4.66 -2.77 1.64
CA ILE A 82 4.04 -2.34 2.91
C ILE A 82 4.62 -3.14 4.08
N ILE A 83 4.73 -4.47 3.93
CA ILE A 83 5.32 -5.36 4.93
C ILE A 83 6.79 -5.00 5.18
N TYR A 84 7.58 -4.77 4.12
CA TYR A 84 8.98 -4.35 4.22
C TYR A 84 9.13 -3.02 4.96
N ARG A 85 8.25 -2.05 4.69
CA ARG A 85 8.20 -0.79 5.43
C ARG A 85 7.90 -1.01 6.91
N CYS A 86 6.92 -1.86 7.21
CA CYS A 86 6.61 -2.22 8.60
C CYS A 86 7.82 -2.86 9.29
N TYR A 87 8.55 -3.74 8.62
CA TYR A 87 9.76 -4.38 9.15
C TYR A 87 10.87 -3.38 9.49
N ILE A 88 11.14 -2.41 8.61
CA ILE A 88 12.14 -1.36 8.87
C ILE A 88 11.70 -0.49 10.05
N VAL A 89 10.43 -0.07 10.07
CA VAL A 89 9.88 0.80 11.10
C VAL A 89 9.97 0.15 12.48
N TRP A 90 9.72 -1.16 12.57
CA TRP A 90 9.81 -1.94 13.81
C TRP A 90 11.24 -2.39 14.17
N GLN A 91 12.26 -1.67 13.70
CA GLN A 91 13.69 -1.95 14.01
C GLN A 91 14.08 -3.41 13.73
N ARG A 92 13.56 -3.99 12.64
CA ARG A 92 13.80 -5.39 12.23
C ARG A 92 13.28 -6.47 13.19
N SER A 93 12.25 -6.18 14.00
CA SER A 93 11.64 -7.19 14.85
C SER A 93 10.70 -8.12 14.06
N TRP A 94 11.13 -9.38 13.88
CA TRP A 94 10.40 -10.39 13.10
C TRP A 94 9.03 -10.76 13.68
N LYS A 95 8.88 -10.71 15.01
CA LYS A 95 7.65 -11.13 15.73
C LYS A 95 6.38 -10.44 15.22
N VAL A 96 6.49 -9.18 14.79
CA VAL A 96 5.36 -8.36 14.35
C VAL A 96 5.03 -8.57 12.87
N VAL A 97 6.01 -9.00 12.08
CA VAL A 97 5.94 -9.10 10.62
C VAL A 97 5.55 -10.50 10.15
N ILE A 98 5.75 -11.51 11.00
CA ILE A 98 5.36 -12.91 10.71
C ILE A 98 3.88 -13.00 10.34
N LEU A 99 2.99 -12.32 11.07
CA LEU A 99 1.55 -12.44 10.84
C LEU A 99 1.15 -11.87 9.46
N PRO A 100 1.53 -10.63 9.08
CA PRO A 100 1.34 -10.13 7.70
C PRO A 100 1.97 -11.02 6.62
N CYS A 101 3.17 -11.57 6.86
CA CYS A 101 3.82 -12.48 5.91
C CYS A 101 3.05 -13.78 5.72
N LEU A 102 2.51 -14.36 6.78
CA LEU A 102 1.68 -15.57 6.68
C LEU A 102 0.41 -15.30 5.87
N LEU A 103 -0.25 -14.16 6.11
CA LEU A 103 -1.42 -13.76 5.31
C LEU A 103 -1.06 -13.52 3.83
N LEU A 104 0.11 -12.94 3.55
CA LEU A 104 0.62 -12.78 2.19
C LEU A 104 0.80 -14.14 1.50
N LEU A 105 1.38 -15.13 2.18
CA LEU A 105 1.57 -16.48 1.65
C LEU A 105 0.22 -17.17 1.36
N VAL A 106 -0.77 -16.99 2.24
CA VAL A 106 -2.13 -17.48 2.00
C VAL A 106 -2.73 -16.82 0.76
N SER A 107 -2.60 -15.49 0.62
CA SER A 107 -3.05 -14.73 -0.55
C SER A 107 -2.38 -15.20 -1.84
N ILE A 108 -1.06 -15.45 -1.82
CA ILE A 108 -0.33 -16.02 -2.96
C ILE A 108 -0.90 -17.40 -3.32
N GLY A 109 -1.10 -18.28 -2.34
CA GLY A 109 -1.66 -19.61 -2.57
C GLY A 109 -3.05 -19.57 -3.20
N THR A 110 -3.96 -18.75 -2.67
CA THR A 110 -5.33 -18.61 -3.21
C THR A 110 -5.32 -18.00 -4.60
N ASN A 111 -4.50 -16.96 -4.84
CA ASN A 111 -4.41 -16.30 -6.14
C ASN A 111 -3.76 -17.20 -7.20
N SER A 112 -2.74 -17.98 -6.85
CA SER A 112 -2.14 -18.97 -7.74
C SER A 112 -3.13 -20.06 -8.15
N ALA A 113 -3.99 -20.52 -7.24
CA ALA A 113 -5.05 -21.48 -7.56
C ALA A 113 -6.09 -20.89 -8.53
N ILE A 114 -6.49 -19.62 -8.33
CA ILE A 114 -7.40 -18.91 -9.25
C ILE A 114 -6.75 -18.71 -10.61
N LEU A 115 -5.46 -18.38 -10.65
CA LEU A 115 -4.71 -18.21 -11.90
C LEU A 115 -4.56 -19.53 -12.67
N ALA A 116 -4.27 -20.64 -11.98
CA ALA A 116 -4.21 -21.97 -12.59
C ALA A 116 -5.54 -22.34 -13.27
N TRP A 117 -6.66 -22.05 -12.61
CA TRP A 117 -7.99 -22.22 -13.20
C TRP A 117 -8.24 -21.30 -14.40
N ARG A 118 -7.73 -20.06 -14.38
CA ARG A 118 -7.83 -19.11 -15.50
C ARG A 118 -7.05 -19.59 -16.73
N ILE A 119 -5.89 -20.22 -16.52
CA ILE A 119 -5.05 -20.79 -17.59
C ILE A 119 -5.72 -22.05 -18.15
N ASP A 120 -6.17 -22.95 -17.28
CA ASP A 120 -6.84 -24.19 -17.66
C ASP A 120 -8.06 -24.44 -16.77
N ARG A 121 -9.25 -24.27 -17.36
CA ARG A 121 -10.53 -24.43 -16.66
C ARG A 121 -10.85 -25.88 -16.27
N THR A 122 -10.05 -26.85 -16.72
CA THR A 122 -10.21 -28.26 -16.36
C THR A 122 -9.52 -28.60 -15.04
N THR A 123 -8.61 -27.75 -14.56
CA THR A 123 -7.82 -28.00 -13.34
C THR A 123 -8.66 -27.98 -12.06
N LEU A 124 -9.70 -27.15 -12.00
CA LEU A 124 -10.58 -27.00 -10.83
C LEU A 124 -12.04 -26.88 -11.26
N THR A 125 -12.92 -27.62 -10.58
CA THR A 125 -14.37 -27.49 -10.80
C THR A 125 -14.87 -26.21 -10.13
N TRP A 126 -15.88 -25.54 -10.70
CA TRP A 126 -16.51 -24.34 -10.11
C TRP A 126 -16.90 -24.48 -8.63
N LYS A 127 -17.32 -25.69 -8.21
CA LYS A 127 -17.62 -26.02 -6.81
C LYS A 127 -16.42 -25.88 -5.86
N GLN A 128 -15.19 -26.10 -6.35
CA GLN A 128 -13.95 -25.95 -5.59
C GLN A 128 -13.41 -24.52 -5.67
N LEU A 129 -13.64 -23.84 -6.80
CA LEU A 129 -13.17 -22.47 -7.03
C LEU A 129 -13.98 -21.43 -6.24
N GLY A 130 -15.30 -21.60 -6.11
CA GLY A 130 -16.18 -20.66 -5.41
C GLY A 130 -15.70 -20.30 -4.00
N PRO A 131 -15.42 -21.28 -3.13
CA PRO A 131 -14.88 -21.01 -1.80
C PRO A 131 -13.52 -20.30 -1.81
N ILE A 132 -12.63 -20.64 -2.76
CA ILE A 132 -11.30 -20.04 -2.89
C ILE A 132 -11.43 -18.55 -3.25
N VAL A 133 -12.28 -18.22 -4.22
CA VAL A 133 -12.56 -16.83 -4.62
C VAL A 133 -13.22 -16.06 -3.48
N ALA A 134 -14.21 -16.65 -2.80
CA ALA A 134 -14.87 -16.04 -1.66
C ALA A 134 -13.91 -15.77 -0.48
N SER A 135 -12.90 -16.63 -0.28
CA SER A 135 -11.87 -16.46 0.74
C SER A 135 -10.84 -15.37 0.42
N ASN A 136 -10.70 -14.98 -0.85
CA ASN A 136 -9.70 -13.99 -1.25
C ASN A 136 -10.02 -12.59 -0.69
N TYR A 137 -11.29 -12.18 -0.76
CA TYR A 137 -11.75 -10.89 -0.24
C TYR A 137 -11.46 -10.69 1.26
N PRO A 138 -11.88 -11.60 2.18
CA PRO A 138 -11.62 -11.43 3.61
C PRO A 138 -10.12 -11.52 3.95
N VAL A 139 -9.33 -12.33 3.22
CA VAL A 139 -7.86 -12.38 3.41
C VAL A 139 -7.23 -11.03 3.07
N ASN A 140 -7.63 -10.41 1.95
CA ASN A 140 -7.13 -9.09 1.56
C ASN A 140 -7.55 -7.99 2.55
N ILE A 141 -8.79 -8.03 3.06
CA ILE A 141 -9.27 -7.11 4.10
C ILE A 141 -8.44 -7.29 5.38
N ALA A 142 -8.27 -8.52 5.84
CA ALA A 142 -7.50 -8.81 7.05
C ALA A 142 -6.05 -8.34 6.92
N LEU A 143 -5.39 -8.63 5.80
CA LEU A 143 -4.01 -8.20 5.54
C LEU A 143 -3.88 -6.68 5.57
N ASN A 144 -4.79 -5.95 4.92
CA ASN A 144 -4.78 -4.49 4.90
C ASN A 144 -5.10 -3.87 6.26
N CYS A 145 -6.06 -4.42 7.01
CA CYS A 145 -6.39 -3.96 8.36
C CYS A 145 -5.23 -4.19 9.33
N ILE A 146 -4.60 -5.37 9.30
CA ILE A 146 -3.48 -5.72 10.17
C ILE A 146 -2.27 -4.84 9.85
N THR A 147 -1.87 -4.74 8.59
CA THR A 147 -0.70 -3.94 8.19
C THR A 147 -0.90 -2.46 8.52
N THR A 148 -2.09 -1.91 8.23
CA THR A 148 -2.45 -0.53 8.59
C THR A 148 -2.47 -0.32 10.11
N GLY A 149 -3.06 -1.25 10.86
CA GLY A 149 -3.09 -1.23 12.32
C GLY A 149 -1.70 -1.28 12.94
N LEU A 150 -0.80 -2.12 12.42
CA LEU A 150 0.59 -2.25 12.89
C LEU A 150 1.40 -0.98 12.65
N ILE A 151 1.25 -0.37 11.48
CA ILE A 151 1.88 0.92 11.15
C ILE A 151 1.32 2.01 12.07
N SER A 152 -0.01 2.04 12.23
CA SER A 152 -0.72 3.02 13.03
C SER A 152 -0.31 2.96 14.51
N PHE A 153 -0.26 1.75 15.07
CA PHE A 153 0.15 1.50 16.44
C PHE A 153 1.61 1.88 16.69
N HIS A 154 2.50 1.61 15.74
CA HIS A 154 3.89 2.02 15.86
C HIS A 154 4.05 3.54 15.91
N ILE A 155 3.38 4.26 15.00
CA ILE A 155 3.41 5.74 14.97
C ILE A 155 2.86 6.30 16.28
N TRP A 156 1.75 5.75 16.77
CA TRP A 156 1.16 6.14 18.05
C TRP A 156 2.12 5.90 19.23
N ARG A 157 2.78 4.74 19.29
CA ARG A 157 3.79 4.46 20.32
C ARG A 157 4.96 5.44 20.28
N GLY A 158 5.44 5.77 19.09
CA GLY A 158 6.48 6.78 18.91
C GLY A 158 6.05 8.15 19.43
N HIS A 159 4.82 8.56 19.12
CA HIS A 159 4.24 9.83 19.61
C HIS A 159 4.11 9.88 21.12
N VAL A 160 3.62 8.80 21.74
CA VAL A 160 3.48 8.70 23.21
C VAL A 160 4.85 8.73 23.90
N ALA A 161 5.84 8.02 23.35
CA ALA A 161 7.20 8.01 23.90
C ALA A 161 7.85 9.40 23.85
N SER A 162 7.72 10.11 22.72
CA SER A 162 8.25 11.48 22.58
C SER A 162 7.57 12.48 23.52
N ARG A 163 6.24 12.37 23.73
CA ARG A 163 5.52 13.22 24.70
C ARG A 163 5.96 12.95 26.15
N LYS A 164 6.16 11.69 26.54
CA LYS A 164 6.64 11.34 27.89
C LYS A 164 8.05 11.84 28.16
N ALA A 165 8.89 11.98 27.14
CA ALA A 165 10.25 12.51 27.25
C ALA A 165 10.32 14.05 27.33
N GLY A 166 9.18 14.77 27.41
CA GLY A 166 9.16 16.24 27.48
C GLY A 166 9.56 16.96 26.18
N LEU A 167 9.87 16.21 25.13
CA LEU A 167 10.14 16.72 23.79
C LEU A 167 8.80 17.06 23.12
N MET A 168 8.23 18.22 23.47
CA MET A 168 7.14 18.80 22.67
C MET A 168 7.68 19.10 21.27
N SER A 169 7.49 18.16 20.34
CA SER A 169 7.81 18.39 18.94
C SER A 169 6.91 19.53 18.43
N ALA A 170 7.49 20.71 18.28
CA ALA A 170 6.87 21.88 17.63
C ALA A 170 6.67 21.68 16.11
N GLY A 171 6.97 20.49 15.58
CA GLY A 171 6.74 20.09 14.19
C GLY A 171 5.68 19.01 14.06
N VAL A 172 4.81 19.21 13.05
CA VAL A 172 3.74 18.36 12.49
C VAL A 172 3.11 17.33 13.42
N ASN A 173 1.81 17.50 13.68
CA ASN A 173 0.97 16.57 14.40
C ASN A 173 1.03 15.16 13.78
N LEU A 174 1.82 14.26 14.37
CA LEU A 174 1.91 12.84 14.00
C LEU A 174 0.52 12.17 14.00
N SER A 175 -0.42 12.67 14.81
CA SER A 175 -1.82 12.28 14.84
C SER A 175 -2.59 12.63 13.56
N THR A 176 -2.27 13.76 12.92
CA THR A 176 -2.84 14.13 11.61
C THR A 176 -2.31 13.20 10.52
N VAL A 177 -1.02 12.85 10.58
CA VAL A 177 -0.43 11.87 9.65
C VAL A 177 -1.11 10.51 9.81
N LEU A 178 -1.28 10.06 11.06
CA LEU A 178 -1.95 8.81 11.41
C LEU A 178 -3.39 8.76 10.89
N ARG A 179 -4.19 9.80 11.15
CA ARG A 179 -5.59 9.87 10.72
C ARG A 179 -5.72 9.67 9.22
N ILE A 180 -4.81 10.28 8.46
CA ILE A 180 -4.97 10.28 7.00
C ILE A 180 -4.40 9.02 6.36
N VAL A 181 -3.42 8.35 6.99
CA VAL A 181 -3.04 6.98 6.59
C VAL A 181 -4.22 6.03 6.78
N ILE A 182 -4.92 6.12 7.91
CA ILE A 182 -6.12 5.31 8.18
C ILE A 182 -7.22 5.64 7.16
N GLU A 183 -7.46 6.91 6.88
CA GLU A 183 -8.45 7.38 5.90
C GLU A 183 -8.12 6.94 4.47
N SER A 184 -6.84 6.85 4.11
CA SER A 184 -6.43 6.37 2.79
C SER A 184 -6.59 4.84 2.69
N ALA A 185 -6.21 4.12 3.75
CA ALA A 185 -6.35 2.66 3.80
C ALA A 185 -7.82 2.21 3.92
N SER A 186 -8.70 3.05 4.49
CA SER A 186 -10.13 2.75 4.57
C SER A 186 -10.78 2.68 3.19
N ILE A 187 -10.33 3.49 2.22
CA ILE A 187 -10.87 3.47 0.85
C ILE A 187 -10.72 2.09 0.20
N TYR A 188 -9.52 1.49 0.28
CA TYR A 188 -9.27 0.17 -0.29
C TYR A 188 -10.03 -0.93 0.46
N THR A 189 -10.06 -0.87 1.79
CA THR A 189 -10.77 -1.87 2.61
C THR A 189 -12.29 -1.80 2.41
N VAL A 190 -12.86 -0.60 2.27
CA VAL A 190 -14.28 -0.40 1.92
C VAL A 190 -14.58 -0.96 0.53
N GLN A 191 -13.72 -0.72 -0.46
CA GLN A 191 -13.87 -1.29 -1.79
C GLN A 191 -13.90 -2.83 -1.76
N GLN A 192 -12.96 -3.44 -1.03
CA GLN A 192 -12.90 -4.90 -0.85
C GLN A 192 -14.11 -5.44 -0.10
N PHE A 193 -14.63 -4.69 0.88
CA PHE A 193 -15.84 -5.06 1.62
C PHE A 193 -17.09 -5.00 0.74
N ILE A 194 -17.22 -3.99 -0.11
CA ILE A 194 -18.31 -3.90 -1.09
C ILE A 194 -18.24 -5.10 -2.05
N LEU A 195 -17.05 -5.43 -2.56
CA LEU A 195 -16.84 -6.59 -3.43
C LEU A 195 -17.20 -7.91 -2.73
N LEU A 196 -16.85 -8.06 -1.45
CA LEU A 196 -17.24 -9.21 -0.64
C LEU A 196 -18.77 -9.37 -0.59
N VAL A 197 -19.48 -8.30 -0.23
CA VAL A 197 -20.94 -8.30 -0.11
C VAL A 197 -21.61 -8.64 -1.45
N ILE A 198 -21.20 -7.96 -2.53
CA ILE A 198 -21.74 -8.20 -3.87
C ILE A 198 -21.44 -9.62 -4.35
N SER A 199 -20.27 -10.17 -4.02
CA SER A 199 -19.90 -11.54 -4.37
C SER A 199 -20.78 -12.57 -3.67
N TYR A 200 -21.14 -12.35 -2.39
CA TYR A 200 -22.13 -13.18 -1.69
C TYR A 200 -23.54 -13.08 -2.28
N LEU A 201 -23.93 -11.90 -2.77
CA LEU A 201 -25.21 -11.67 -3.46
C LEU A 201 -25.24 -12.24 -4.89
N GLY A 202 -24.09 -12.64 -5.46
CA GLY A 202 -24.00 -13.14 -6.83
C GLY A 202 -24.41 -12.12 -7.90
N HIS A 203 -24.38 -10.82 -7.59
CA HIS A 203 -24.89 -9.78 -8.48
C HIS A 203 -23.83 -9.38 -9.53
N PRO A 204 -24.19 -9.18 -10.82
CA PRO A 204 -23.24 -8.84 -11.89
C PRO A 204 -22.52 -7.49 -11.69
N ALA A 205 -22.98 -6.66 -10.74
CA ALA A 205 -22.28 -5.45 -10.34
C ALA A 205 -20.86 -5.71 -9.81
N GLN A 206 -20.52 -6.94 -9.44
CA GLN A 206 -19.16 -7.29 -8.99
C GLN A 206 -18.10 -6.84 -10.00
N PHE A 207 -18.39 -6.94 -11.31
CA PHE A 207 -17.46 -6.57 -12.37
C PHE A 207 -17.21 -5.06 -12.42
N LEU A 208 -18.25 -4.26 -12.16
CA LEU A 208 -18.15 -2.79 -12.16
C LEU A 208 -17.25 -2.29 -11.03
N PHE A 209 -17.32 -2.93 -9.86
CA PHE A 209 -16.45 -2.59 -8.73
C PHE A 209 -15.06 -3.23 -8.83
N PHE A 210 -14.89 -4.30 -9.62
CA PHE A 210 -13.59 -4.95 -9.79
C PHE A 210 -12.65 -4.16 -10.73
N GLY A 211 -13.17 -3.57 -11.80
CA GLY A 211 -12.37 -2.77 -12.75
C GLY A 211 -11.45 -1.73 -12.09
N PRO A 212 -11.96 -0.80 -11.25
CA PRO A 212 -11.13 0.25 -10.66
C PRO A 212 -10.19 -0.21 -9.53
N VAL A 213 -10.16 -1.48 -9.15
CA VAL A 213 -9.38 -1.97 -7.99
C VAL A 213 -7.89 -1.67 -8.14
N VAL A 214 -7.31 -1.85 -9.32
CA VAL A 214 -5.88 -1.59 -9.56
C VAL A 214 -5.54 -0.12 -9.37
N SER A 215 -6.40 0.77 -9.86
CA SER A 215 -6.26 2.21 -9.67
C SER A 215 -6.38 2.60 -8.20
N SER A 216 -7.30 1.99 -7.44
CA SER A 216 -7.39 2.18 -6.00
C SER A 216 -6.12 1.78 -5.26
N ILE A 217 -5.51 0.63 -5.61
CA ILE A 217 -4.25 0.16 -5.01
C ILE A 217 -3.14 1.20 -5.25
N GLY A 218 -3.03 1.71 -6.47
CA GLY A 218 -2.04 2.75 -6.81
C GLY A 218 -2.22 4.02 -5.99
N ILE A 219 -3.45 4.52 -5.86
CA ILE A 219 -3.77 5.74 -5.10
C ILE A 219 -3.42 5.54 -3.62
N VAL A 220 -3.86 4.45 -3.01
CA VAL A 220 -3.60 4.18 -1.59
C VAL A 220 -2.10 4.03 -1.33
N PHE A 221 -1.39 3.29 -2.18
CA PHE A 221 0.05 3.15 -2.07
C PHE A 221 0.78 4.50 -2.17
N LEU A 222 0.44 5.32 -3.16
CA LEU A 222 1.01 6.65 -3.35
C LEU A 222 0.76 7.55 -2.13
N LEU A 223 -0.47 7.55 -1.60
CA LEU A 223 -0.83 8.31 -0.41
C LEU A 223 0.02 7.88 0.79
N VAL A 224 0.14 6.58 1.05
CA VAL A 224 0.99 6.06 2.13
C VAL A 224 2.46 6.47 1.95
N VAL A 225 2.99 6.44 0.72
CA VAL A 225 4.38 6.86 0.43
C VAL A 225 4.55 8.37 0.67
N ILE A 226 3.77 9.22 0.01
CA ILE A 226 3.89 10.69 0.14
C ILE A 226 3.82 11.13 1.61
N ARG A 227 2.91 10.54 2.39
CA ARG A 227 2.70 10.87 3.82
C ARG A 227 3.92 10.55 4.67
N THR A 228 4.48 9.35 4.49
CA THR A 228 5.68 8.94 5.23
C THR A 228 6.89 9.82 4.91
N HIS A 229 7.01 10.29 3.67
CA HIS A 229 8.06 11.23 3.29
C HIS A 229 7.81 12.63 3.85
N ALA A 230 6.57 13.15 3.78
CA ALA A 230 6.21 14.43 4.37
C ALA A 230 6.47 14.47 5.89
N ALA A 231 6.12 13.40 6.61
CA ALA A 231 6.41 13.29 8.05
C ALA A 231 7.92 13.31 8.36
N GLN A 232 8.74 12.68 7.52
CA GLN A 232 10.20 12.70 7.67
C GLN A 232 10.82 14.06 7.30
N SER A 233 10.34 14.70 6.23
CA SER A 233 10.81 16.02 5.80
C SER A 233 10.48 17.09 6.83
N SER A 234 9.29 17.05 7.43
CA SER A 234 8.92 17.99 8.49
C SER A 234 9.68 17.76 9.81
N ALA A 235 9.97 16.50 10.15
CA ALA A 235 10.86 16.19 11.29
C ALA A 235 12.29 16.70 11.03
N THR A 236 12.77 16.63 9.79
CA THR A 236 14.09 17.15 9.39
C THR A 236 14.10 18.68 9.36
N ALA A 237 13.03 19.33 8.90
CA ALA A 237 12.89 20.79 8.92
C ALA A 237 12.87 21.35 10.35
N GLY A 238 12.19 20.68 11.29
CA GLY A 238 12.26 21.02 12.72
C GLY A 238 13.67 20.87 13.28
N LEU A 239 14.42 19.86 12.84
CA LEU A 239 15.82 19.64 13.26
C LEU A 239 16.81 20.65 12.66
N ILE A 240 16.48 21.29 11.55
CA ILE A 240 17.30 22.35 10.90
C ILE A 240 17.08 23.72 11.55
N VAL A 241 15.96 23.94 12.24
CA VAL A 241 15.67 25.20 12.96
C VAL A 241 16.23 25.20 14.40
N ILE A 242 16.44 24.03 15.00
CA ILE A 242 16.98 23.90 16.37
C ILE A 242 18.50 24.22 16.53
N PRO A 243 19.41 24.10 15.53
CA PRO A 243 20.82 24.44 15.72
C PRO A 243 21.03 25.95 15.83
N THR A 244 20.28 26.75 15.06
CA THR A 244 20.46 28.20 14.95
C THR A 244 19.92 28.95 16.16
N LEU A 245 18.81 28.50 16.75
CA LEU A 245 18.27 29.12 17.97
C LEU A 245 19.12 28.79 19.21
N SER A 246 19.68 27.58 19.32
CA SER A 246 20.58 27.26 20.43
C SER A 246 21.91 28.05 20.36
N GLN A 247 22.44 28.28 19.16
CA GLN A 247 23.65 29.10 18.98
C GLN A 247 23.38 30.60 19.22
N ALA A 248 22.22 31.12 18.81
CA ALA A 248 21.84 32.50 19.07
C ALA A 248 21.63 32.78 20.58
N GLN A 249 21.07 31.81 21.32
CA GLN A 249 20.91 31.94 22.78
C GLN A 249 22.25 31.83 23.53
N LEU A 250 23.19 31.00 23.06
CA LEU A 250 24.53 30.88 23.65
C LEU A 250 25.37 32.17 23.42
N GLN A 251 25.26 32.82 22.26
CA GLN A 251 25.93 34.10 21.99
C GLN A 251 25.31 35.28 22.76
N SER A 252 23.98 35.26 22.97
CA SER A 252 23.27 36.23 23.80
C SER A 252 23.66 36.14 25.29
N GLN A 253 23.81 34.91 25.81
CA GLN A 253 24.28 34.71 27.19
C GLN A 253 25.75 35.09 27.38
N SER A 254 26.64 34.79 26.43
CA SER A 254 28.05 35.18 26.55
C SER A 254 28.26 36.70 26.57
N HIS A 255 27.49 37.45 25.78
CA HIS A 255 27.54 38.92 25.78
C HIS A 255 27.00 39.56 27.06
N THR A 256 25.96 38.98 27.68
CA THR A 256 25.41 39.51 28.94
C THR A 256 26.28 39.17 30.15
N THR A 257 27.02 38.05 30.13
CA THR A 257 28.00 37.76 31.19
C THR A 257 29.27 38.59 31.11
N MET A 258 29.72 38.98 29.91
CA MET A 258 30.89 39.88 29.77
C MET A 258 30.58 41.32 30.19
N SER A 259 29.37 41.82 29.95
CA SER A 259 28.93 43.16 30.36
C SER A 259 28.73 43.33 31.88
N ARG A 260 28.65 42.23 32.64
CA ARG A 260 28.39 42.27 34.09
C ARG A 260 29.68 42.17 34.92
N ASN A 261 30.82 41.90 34.29
CA ASN A 261 32.14 41.76 34.91
C ASN A 261 33.12 42.89 34.54
N SER A 262 32.64 43.97 33.92
CA SER A 262 33.36 45.22 33.65
C SER A 262 32.69 46.37 34.38
#